data_AF-A0A235I4A5-F1
#
_entry.id   AF-A0A235I4A5-F1
#
_cell.length_a   1.000
_cell.length_b   1.000
_cell.length_c   1.000
_cell.angle_alpha   90.00
_cell.angle_beta   90.00
_cell.angle_gamma   90.00
#
_symmetry.space_group_name_H-M   'P 1'
#
loop_
_entity.id
_entity.type
_entity.pdbx_description
1 polymer ?
#
loop_
_entity_poly.entity_id
_entity_poly.type
_entity_poly.pdbx_seq_one_letter_code
_entity_poly.pdbx_strand_id
1 'polypeptide(L)'
;MALIAALQQVRRQWQILVSKFSQPRGNKSHSYRNDPKNRYLQSDLLTLLKGDVATAKRLLAQQRRKSPGQSDNWYLEKVIHDLERDRH
;
A
#
# COMPACT_ATOMS: atom_id res chain seq x y z
N MET A 1 24.83 -9.97 32.28
CA MET A 1 24.82 -10.54 30.92
C MET A 1 23.57 -11.37 30.73
N ALA A 2 22.59 -10.78 30.03
CA ALA A 2 21.42 -11.40 29.35
C ALA A 2 20.48 -10.23 28.98
N LEU A 3 20.97 -9.22 28.26
CA LEU A 3 20.69 -9.08 26.83
C LEU A 3 19.19 -9.31 26.50
N ILE A 4 18.46 -8.19 26.39
CA ILE A 4 17.32 -7.96 25.47
C ILE A 4 16.05 -8.80 25.75
N ALA A 5 15.36 -8.49 26.84
CA ALA A 5 14.05 -9.04 27.19
C ALA A 5 12.84 -8.42 26.42
N ALA A 6 13.00 -7.91 25.20
CA ALA A 6 11.93 -7.11 24.57
C ALA A 6 11.59 -7.46 23.11
N LEU A 7 12.10 -8.57 22.55
CA LEU A 7 11.94 -8.85 21.11
C LEU A 7 11.53 -10.29 20.75
N GLN A 8 10.72 -10.97 21.57
CA GLN A 8 10.28 -12.34 21.23
C GLN A 8 8.77 -12.62 21.23
N GLN A 9 7.90 -11.74 21.72
CA GLN A 9 6.46 -12.09 21.83
C GLN A 9 5.62 -11.80 20.57
N VAL A 10 6.03 -10.89 19.69
CA VAL A 10 5.22 -10.49 18.51
C VAL A 10 5.46 -11.39 17.28
N ARG A 11 6.18 -12.52 17.43
CA ARG A 11 6.50 -13.44 16.31
C ARG A 11 5.60 -14.69 16.20
N ARG A 12 4.58 -14.86 17.06
CA ARG A 12 3.73 -16.07 17.05
C ARG A 12 2.27 -15.90 16.61
N GLN A 13 1.83 -14.70 16.19
CA GLN A 13 0.50 -14.49 15.59
C GLN A 13 0.53 -14.01 14.13
N TRP A 14 1.72 -13.86 13.56
CA TRP A 14 1.92 -13.18 12.27
C TRP A 14 1.68 -14.03 11.02
N GLN A 15 1.16 -15.26 11.14
CA GLN A 15 0.94 -16.14 9.97
C GLN A 15 -0.55 -16.38 9.62
N ILE A 16 -1.49 -16.11 10.54
CA ILE A 16 -2.93 -16.28 10.28
C ILE A 16 -3.59 -14.95 9.86
N LEU A 17 -3.02 -13.81 10.26
CA LEU A 17 -3.46 -12.48 9.86
C LEU A 17 -2.99 -12.08 8.45
N VAL A 18 -1.80 -12.53 8.03
CA VAL A 18 -1.23 -12.18 6.72
C VAL A 18 -2.02 -12.78 5.56
N SER A 19 -2.64 -13.94 5.75
CA SER A 19 -3.36 -14.69 4.70
C SER A 19 -4.80 -14.24 4.47
N LYS A 20 -5.46 -13.59 5.43
CA LYS A 20 -6.80 -12.97 5.24
C LYS A 20 -6.75 -11.60 4.56
N PHE A 21 -5.59 -10.94 4.53
CA PHE A 21 -5.37 -9.64 3.89
C PHE A 21 -4.70 -9.72 2.52
N SER A 22 -4.51 -10.94 1.99
CA SER A 22 -4.32 -11.17 0.56
C SER A 22 -5.62 -10.83 -0.18
N GLN A 23 -5.84 -9.52 -0.39
CA GLN A 23 -6.81 -8.84 -1.25
C GLN A 23 -8.12 -9.58 -1.58
N PRO A 24 -9.31 -8.96 -1.37
CA PRO A 24 -10.50 -9.45 -2.02
C PRO A 24 -10.20 -9.48 -3.53
N ARG A 25 -10.45 -10.61 -4.18
CA ARG A 25 -10.63 -10.71 -5.63
C ARG A 25 -11.93 -9.99 -6.04
N GLY A 26 -12.13 -8.79 -5.50
CA GLY A 26 -13.27 -7.92 -5.76
C GLY A 26 -12.95 -7.05 -6.94
N ASN A 27 -13.94 -6.86 -7.82
CA ASN A 27 -13.85 -5.94 -8.94
C ASN A 27 -13.23 -4.61 -8.49
N LYS A 28 -12.15 -4.18 -9.16
CA LYS A 28 -11.62 -2.82 -9.00
C LYS A 28 -12.78 -1.84 -9.12
N SER A 29 -12.80 -0.80 -8.28
CA SER A 29 -13.86 0.20 -8.33
C SER A 29 -13.98 0.77 -9.75
N HIS A 30 -15.18 1.23 -10.12
CA HIS A 30 -15.40 1.86 -11.42
C HIS A 30 -14.46 3.07 -11.60
N SER A 31 -14.23 3.85 -10.54
CA SER A 31 -13.30 4.98 -10.53
C SER A 31 -11.86 4.52 -10.81
N TYR A 32 -11.38 3.45 -10.18
CA TYR A 32 -10.02 2.93 -10.41
C TYR A 32 -9.76 2.54 -11.88
N ARG A 33 -10.79 2.16 -12.64
CA ARG A 33 -10.66 1.74 -14.06
C ARG A 33 -10.90 2.88 -15.04
N ASN A 34 -11.87 3.75 -14.75
CA ASN A 34 -12.42 4.67 -15.75
C ASN A 34 -12.09 6.14 -15.48
N ASP A 35 -11.56 6.49 -14.31
CA ASP A 35 -11.15 7.86 -14.02
C ASP A 35 -9.81 8.17 -14.75
N PRO A 36 -9.77 9.18 -15.65
CA PRO A 36 -8.55 9.58 -16.35
C PRO A 36 -7.44 9.99 -15.38
N LYS A 37 -7.77 10.76 -14.32
CA LYS A 37 -6.82 11.20 -13.30
C LYS A 37 -6.17 10.02 -12.60
N ASN A 38 -6.98 8.99 -12.30
CA ASN A 38 -6.50 7.78 -11.67
C ASN A 38 -5.45 7.04 -12.53
N ARG A 39 -5.66 7.01 -13.86
CA ARG A 39 -4.71 6.36 -14.79
C ARG A 39 -3.36 7.10 -14.84
N TYR A 40 -3.38 8.44 -14.83
CA TYR A 40 -2.16 9.23 -14.74
C TYR A 40 -1.41 8.94 -13.43
N LEU A 41 -2.11 8.99 -12.30
CA LEU A 41 -1.52 8.70 -10.99
C LEU A 41 -0.98 7.25 -10.88
N GLN A 42 -1.66 6.26 -11.46
CA GLN A 42 -1.13 4.90 -11.53
C GLN A 42 0.19 4.84 -12.31
N SER A 43 0.30 5.58 -13.41
CA SER A 43 1.49 5.63 -14.26
C SER A 43 2.64 6.37 -13.55
N ASP A 44 2.34 7.45 -12.85
CA ASP A 44 3.32 8.21 -12.06
C ASP A 44 3.87 7.38 -10.91
N LEU A 45 3.00 6.69 -10.17
CA LEU A 45 3.41 5.78 -9.09
C LEU A 45 4.34 4.68 -9.62
N LEU A 46 4.02 4.08 -10.77
CA LEU A 46 4.90 3.06 -11.36
C LEU A 46 6.21 3.66 -11.86
N THR A 47 6.20 4.88 -12.39
CA THR A 47 7.41 5.58 -12.83
C THR A 47 8.35 5.83 -11.64
N LEU A 48 7.81 6.32 -10.51
CA LEU A 48 8.57 6.50 -9.26
C LEU A 48 9.16 5.19 -8.74
N LEU A 49 8.44 4.08 -8.91
CA LEU A 49 8.85 2.75 -8.48
C LEU A 49 9.60 1.96 -9.56
N LYS A 50 10.03 2.61 -10.65
CA LYS A 50 10.76 1.97 -11.76
C LYS A 50 10.05 0.73 -12.33
N GLY A 51 8.72 0.77 -12.37
CA GLY A 51 7.86 -0.32 -12.84
C GLY A 51 7.54 -1.40 -11.80
N ASP A 52 7.96 -1.26 -10.53
CA ASP A 52 7.65 -2.26 -9.50
C ASP A 52 6.17 -2.23 -9.06
N VAL A 53 5.36 -2.99 -9.79
CA VAL A 53 3.93 -3.18 -9.55
C VAL A 53 3.66 -3.85 -8.19
N ALA A 54 4.54 -4.75 -7.73
CA ALA A 54 4.34 -5.47 -6.47
C ALA A 54 4.48 -4.50 -5.29
N THR A 55 5.50 -3.65 -5.32
CA THR A 55 5.70 -2.58 -4.34
C THR A 55 4.55 -1.57 -4.38
N ALA A 56 4.10 -1.15 -5.58
CA ALA A 56 2.95 -0.24 -5.71
C ALA A 56 1.69 -0.80 -5.03
N LYS A 57 1.35 -2.07 -5.29
CA LYS A 57 0.21 -2.76 -4.66
C LYS A 57 0.37 -2.84 -3.14
N ARG A 58 1.57 -3.13 -2.65
CA ARG A 58 1.85 -3.22 -1.21
C ARG A 58 1.66 -1.88 -0.52
N LEU A 59 2.15 -0.79 -1.11
CA LEU A 59 2.02 0.57 -0.58
C LEU A 59 0.56 1.01 -0.54
N LEU A 60 -0.19 0.82 -1.64
CA LEU A 60 -1.61 1.15 -1.70
C LEU A 60 -2.42 0.33 -0.68
N ALA A 61 -2.14 -0.97 -0.55
CA ALA A 61 -2.79 -1.81 0.44
C ALA A 61 -2.47 -1.37 1.88
N GLN A 62 -1.23 -0.97 2.14
CA GLN A 62 -0.84 -0.42 3.43
C GLN A 62 -1.56 0.89 3.74
N GLN A 63 -1.65 1.80 2.77
CA GLN A 63 -2.31 3.09 2.96
C GLN A 63 -3.81 2.94 3.18
N ARG A 64 -4.47 2.03 2.45
CA ARG A 64 -5.89 1.65 2.68
C ARG A 64 -6.15 1.10 4.07
N ARG A 65 -5.19 0.39 4.66
CA ARG A 65 -5.30 -0.10 6.04
C ARG A 65 -5.15 1.03 7.07
N LYS A 66 -4.29 2.02 6.79
CA LYS A 66 -4.06 3.16 7.69
C LYS A 66 -5.21 4.18 7.68
N SER A 67 -5.79 4.41 6.51
CA SER A 67 -6.81 5.44 6.30
C SER A 67 -7.99 4.88 5.50
N PRO A 68 -8.85 4.05 6.10
CA PRO A 68 -9.97 3.45 5.39
C PRO A 68 -11.00 4.50 4.91
N GLY A 69 -11.77 4.17 3.88
CA GLY A 69 -12.89 4.99 3.40
C GLY A 69 -12.54 6.11 2.40
N GLN A 70 -11.26 6.28 2.06
CA GLN A 70 -10.84 7.30 1.08
C GLN A 70 -11.03 6.85 -0.37
N SER A 71 -11.01 7.80 -1.30
CA SER A 71 -11.12 7.54 -2.74
C SER A 71 -9.85 6.90 -3.31
N ASP A 72 -9.96 6.24 -4.47
CA ASP A 72 -8.80 5.62 -5.12
C ASP A 72 -7.73 6.64 -5.53
N ASN A 73 -8.15 7.83 -5.96
CA ASN A 73 -7.24 8.94 -6.27
C ASN A 73 -6.51 9.40 -5.01
N TRP A 74 -7.21 9.54 -3.89
CA TRP A 74 -6.59 9.95 -2.63
C TRP A 74 -5.49 8.98 -2.20
N TYR A 75 -5.71 7.67 -2.32
CA TYR A 75 -4.67 6.69 -1.99
C TYR A 75 -3.45 6.79 -2.91
N LEU A 76 -3.66 7.01 -4.21
CA LEU A 76 -2.57 7.16 -5.17
C LEU A 76 -1.78 8.44 -4.90
N GLU A 77 -2.46 9.59 -4.79
CA GLU A 77 -1.86 10.88 -4.46
C GLU A 77 -1.06 10.81 -3.16
N LYS A 78 -1.64 10.19 -2.13
CA LYS A 78 -0.98 10.10 -0.83
C LYS A 78 0.28 9.25 -0.88
N VAL A 79 0.25 8.11 -1.56
CA VAL A 79 1.44 7.26 -1.71
C VAL A 79 2.51 7.95 -2.55
N ILE A 80 2.13 8.62 -3.65
CA ILE A 80 3.06 9.40 -4.48
C ILE A 80 3.73 10.49 -3.65
N HIS A 81 2.94 11.29 -2.93
CA HIS A 81 3.45 12.36 -2.09
C HIS A 81 4.43 11.85 -1.01
N ASP A 82 4.10 10.73 -0.36
CA ASP A 82 4.98 10.14 0.64
C ASP A 82 6.31 9.65 0.02
N LEU A 83 6.27 9.06 -1.19
CA LEU A 83 7.48 8.65 -1.92
C LEU A 83 8.32 9.83 -2.39
N GLU A 84 7.71 10.92 -2.84
CA GLU A 84 8.41 12.13 -3.27
C GLU A 84 9.07 12.82 -2.08
N ARG A 85 8.35 12.91 -0.95
CA ARG A 85 8.88 13.48 0.29
C ARG A 85 10.09 12.70 0.80
N ASP A 86 10.06 11.38 0.77
CA ASP A 86 11.17 10.56 1.28
C ASP A 86 12.43 10.61 0.37
N ARG A 87 12.35 11.25 -0.81
CA ARG A 87 13.49 11.45 -1.73
C ARG A 87 14.21 12.79 -1.54
N HIS A 88 13.65 13.72 -0.77
CA HIS A 88 14.18 15.05 -0.51
C HIS A 88 14.47 15.24 0.99
#